data_AF-A0A820C9J2-F1
#
_entry.id   AF-A0A820C9J2-F1
#
_cell.length_a   1.000
_cell.length_b   1.000
_cell.length_c   1.000
_cell.angle_alpha   90.00
_cell.angle_beta   90.00
_cell.angle_gamma   90.00
#
_symmetry.space_group_name_H-M   'P 1'
#
loop_
_entity.id
_entity.type
_entity.pdbx_description
1 polymer ?
#
loop_
_entity_poly.entity_id
_entity_poly.type
_entity_poly.pdbx_seq_one_letter_code
_entity_poly.pdbx_strand_id
1 'polypeptide(L)'
;MASIATILGITDWCFNFLGILIFLLIFIIIIIKCRRKLHDISLVLTLNSCLASIFTCLTICIMICSNLTTGFLTFDHQFCIFWGLLHDEFTCAIYYSYCLHGIYRLCRVVFYKNKVLVVYSLYIKLIFCQWLLTILILLPPVFLNWYTKISTEKYCLVPYTNLLAE
;
A
#
# COMPACT_ATOMS: atom_id res chain seq x y z
N MET A 1 14.06 1.29 -32.45
CA MET A 1 12.96 0.46 -31.89
C MET A 1 12.93 0.69 -30.40
N ALA A 2 11.77 1.01 -29.82
CA ALA A 2 11.64 1.02 -28.36
C ALA A 2 11.86 -0.41 -27.84
N SER A 3 12.61 -0.55 -26.75
CA SER A 3 12.80 -1.86 -26.12
C SER A 3 11.47 -2.33 -25.51
N ILE A 4 11.25 -3.66 -25.46
CA ILE A 4 10.04 -4.25 -24.85
C ILE A 4 9.84 -3.74 -23.41
N ALA A 5 10.94 -3.57 -22.66
CA ALA A 5 10.92 -3.02 -21.30
C ALA A 5 10.38 -1.58 -21.25
N THR A 6 10.71 -0.74 -22.23
CA THR A 6 10.18 0.64 -22.32
C THR A 6 8.67 0.65 -22.58
N ILE A 7 8.18 -0.25 -23.44
CA ILE A 7 6.75 -0.36 -23.75
C ILE A 7 5.96 -0.82 -22.52
N LEU A 8 6.49 -1.82 -21.81
CA LEU A 8 5.89 -2.32 -20.55
C LEU A 8 5.85 -1.21 -19.49
N GLY A 9 6.98 -0.52 -19.26
CA GLY A 9 7.03 0.55 -18.26
C GLY A 9 6.07 1.72 -18.53
N ILE A 10 5.88 2.11 -19.80
CA ILE A 10 4.89 3.15 -20.16
C ILE A 10 3.46 2.65 -19.90
N THR A 11 3.21 1.37 -20.21
CA THR A 11 1.91 0.74 -20.01
C THR A 11 1.57 0.66 -18.51
N ASP A 12 2.52 0.25 -17.68
CA ASP A 12 2.40 0.19 -16.22
C ASP A 12 2.17 1.59 -15.64
N TRP A 13 2.88 2.60 -16.16
CA TRP A 13 2.69 3.99 -15.75
C TRP A 13 1.26 4.48 -16.02
N CYS A 14 0.73 4.21 -17.22
CA CYS A 14 -0.64 4.55 -17.60
C CYS A 14 -1.69 3.85 -16.72
N PHE A 15 -1.52 2.55 -16.48
CA PHE A 15 -2.44 1.79 -15.62
C PHE A 15 -2.39 2.28 -14.16
N ASN A 16 -1.21 2.61 -13.65
CA ASN A 16 -1.08 3.16 -12.31
C ASN A 16 -1.77 4.53 -12.19
N PHE A 17 -1.57 5.43 -13.15
CA PHE A 17 -2.26 6.72 -13.17
C PHE A 17 -3.79 6.57 -13.19
N LEU A 18 -4.30 5.63 -13.99
CA LEU A 18 -5.72 5.28 -13.99
C LEU A 18 -6.17 4.72 -12.64
N GLY A 19 -5.36 3.88 -11.99
CA GLY A 19 -5.59 3.40 -10.62
C GLY A 19 -5.70 4.54 -9.60
N ILE A 20 -4.76 5.50 -9.63
CA ILE A 20 -4.80 6.69 -8.76
C ILE A 20 -6.11 7.45 -8.94
N LEU A 21 -6.52 7.70 -10.19
CA LEU A 21 -7.78 8.39 -10.48
C LEU A 21 -8.99 7.65 -9.92
N ILE A 22 -9.06 6.32 -10.12
CA ILE A 22 -10.16 5.51 -9.60
C ILE A 22 -10.21 5.57 -8.07
N PHE A 23 -9.08 5.36 -7.38
CA PHE A 23 -9.05 5.38 -5.92
C PHE A 23 -9.33 6.78 -5.35
N LEU A 24 -8.87 7.85 -6.00
CA LEU A 24 -9.22 9.22 -5.62
C LEU A 24 -10.72 9.49 -5.78
N LEU A 25 -11.33 9.08 -6.88
CA LEU A 25 -12.78 9.21 -7.09
C LEU A 25 -13.56 8.48 -6.00
N ILE A 26 -13.18 7.23 -5.71
CA ILE A 26 -13.81 6.43 -4.64
C ILE A 26 -13.62 7.13 -3.28
N PHE A 27 -12.42 7.62 -2.98
CA PHE A 27 -12.09 8.32 -1.75
C PHE A 27 -12.96 9.58 -1.55
N ILE A 28 -13.11 10.41 -2.59
CA ILE A 28 -13.97 11.61 -2.58
C ILE A 28 -15.44 11.23 -2.33
N ILE A 29 -15.95 10.22 -3.04
CA ILE A 29 -17.33 9.73 -2.86
C ILE A 29 -17.55 9.25 -1.42
N ILE A 30 -16.60 8.53 -0.84
CA ILE A 30 -16.68 8.04 0.53
C ILE A 30 -16.66 9.21 1.51
N ILE A 31 -15.80 10.21 1.33
CA ILE A 31 -15.79 11.42 2.19
C ILE A 31 -17.16 12.11 2.18
N ILE A 32 -17.75 12.31 1.00
CA ILE A 32 -19.07 12.93 0.85
C ILE A 32 -20.14 12.09 1.57
N LYS A 33 -20.10 10.76 1.46
CA LYS A 33 -21.02 9.86 2.16
C LYS A 33 -20.80 9.85 3.67
N CYS A 34 -19.55 9.87 4.12
CA CYS A 34 -19.18 9.82 5.54
C CYS A 34 -19.65 11.08 6.28
N ARG A 35 -19.68 12.25 5.60
CA ARG A 35 -20.29 13.48 6.14
C ARG A 35 -21.79 13.32 6.46
N ARG A 36 -22.51 12.46 5.72
CA ARG A 36 -23.95 12.22 5.92
C ARG A 36 -24.23 11.08 6.89
N LYS A 37 -23.35 10.08 6.97
CA LYS A 37 -23.46 8.91 7.85
C LYS A 37 -22.26 8.84 8.77
N LEU A 38 -22.29 9.67 9.81
CA LEU A 38 -21.32 9.63 10.89
C LEU A 38 -21.36 8.23 11.54
N HIS A 39 -20.21 7.57 11.64
CA HIS A 39 -20.00 6.26 12.28
C HIS A 39 -20.29 4.96 11.49
N ASP A 40 -20.39 4.99 10.16
CA ASP A 40 -20.38 3.72 9.41
C ASP A 40 -18.96 3.13 9.36
N ILE A 41 -18.74 2.07 10.15
CA ILE A 41 -17.46 1.35 10.26
C ILE A 41 -16.99 0.86 8.89
N SER A 42 -17.91 0.37 8.07
CA SER A 42 -17.59 -0.17 6.74
C SER A 42 -17.04 0.92 5.83
N LEU A 43 -17.58 2.15 5.90
CA LEU A 43 -17.08 3.29 5.15
C LEU A 43 -15.68 3.69 5.60
N VAL A 44 -15.42 3.71 6.91
CA VAL A 44 -14.10 4.07 7.45
C VAL A 44 -13.04 3.04 7.09
N LEU A 45 -13.36 1.75 7.19
CA LEU A 45 -12.44 0.69 6.76
C LEU A 45 -12.18 0.77 5.25
N THR A 46 -13.19 1.13 4.44
CA THR A 46 -12.99 1.35 3.00
C THR A 46 -12.10 2.56 2.74
N LEU A 47 -12.29 3.65 3.49
CA LEU A 47 -11.45 4.84 3.41
C LEU A 47 -9.97 4.52 3.71
N ASN A 48 -9.71 3.71 4.75
CA ASN A 48 -8.37 3.26 5.09
C ASN A 48 -7.73 2.44 3.96
N SER A 49 -8.47 1.47 3.39
CA SER A 49 -7.99 0.72 2.22
C SER A 49 -7.70 1.63 1.03
N CYS A 50 -8.60 2.56 0.70
CA CYS A 50 -8.39 3.49 -0.41
C CYS A 50 -7.17 4.40 -0.18
N LEU A 51 -6.96 4.87 1.04
CA LEU A 51 -5.81 5.70 1.38
C LEU A 51 -4.49 4.92 1.21
N ALA A 52 -4.43 3.68 1.71
CA ALA A 52 -3.27 2.81 1.52
C ALA A 52 -3.02 2.50 0.03
N SER A 53 -4.07 2.26 -0.75
CA SER A 53 -3.96 2.05 -2.20
C SER A 53 -3.45 3.28 -2.94
N ILE A 54 -3.91 4.49 -2.60
CA ILE A 54 -3.40 5.73 -3.20
C ILE A 54 -1.91 5.87 -2.92
N PHE A 55 -1.47 5.69 -1.67
CA PHE A 55 -0.05 5.79 -1.33
C PHE A 55 0.79 4.71 -2.02
N THR A 56 0.29 3.48 -2.12
CA THR A 56 0.95 2.41 -2.88
C THR A 56 1.13 2.82 -4.34
N CYS A 57 0.05 3.25 -5.01
CA CYS A 57 0.12 3.72 -6.39
C CYS A 57 1.13 4.87 -6.57
N LEU A 58 1.16 5.84 -5.64
CA LEU A 58 2.13 6.94 -5.67
C LEU A 58 3.59 6.44 -5.57
N THR A 59 3.87 5.49 -4.66
CA THR A 59 5.22 4.90 -4.55
C THR A 59 5.62 4.15 -5.82
N ILE A 60 4.71 3.36 -6.40
CA ILE A 60 4.95 2.66 -7.66
C ILE A 60 5.16 3.65 -8.81
N CYS A 61 4.40 4.76 -8.88
CA CYS A 61 4.61 5.79 -9.90
C CYS A 61 6.03 6.34 -9.85
N ILE A 62 6.57 6.58 -8.65
CA ILE A 62 7.92 7.09 -8.46
C ILE A 62 8.97 6.04 -8.87
N MET A 63 8.74 4.76 -8.53
CA MET A 63 9.58 3.65 -8.96
C MET A 63 9.60 3.46 -10.49
N ILE A 64 8.44 3.49 -11.13
CA ILE A 64 8.33 3.40 -12.60
C ILE A 64 9.01 4.60 -13.27
N CYS A 65 8.81 5.81 -12.75
CA CYS A 65 9.50 7.00 -13.24
C CYS A 65 11.03 6.85 -13.13
N SER A 66 11.55 6.29 -12.03
CA SER A 66 12.97 5.98 -11.90
C SER A 66 13.44 5.00 -12.97
N ASN A 67 12.67 3.93 -13.20
CA ASN A 67 13.01 2.88 -14.16
C ASN A 67 13.03 3.39 -15.62
N LEU A 68 12.05 4.22 -15.99
CA LEU A 68 11.93 4.81 -17.33
C LEU A 68 12.95 5.91 -17.63
N THR A 69 13.47 6.58 -16.60
CA THR A 69 14.38 7.72 -16.75
C THR A 69 15.83 7.33 -16.42
N THR A 70 16.51 8.14 -15.61
CA THR A 70 17.92 8.02 -15.27
C THR A 70 18.20 6.97 -14.19
N GLY A 71 17.16 6.41 -13.55
CA GLY A 71 17.33 5.58 -12.36
C GLY A 71 17.65 6.39 -11.11
N PHE A 72 17.07 7.58 -10.96
CA PHE A 72 17.41 8.52 -9.90
C PHE A 72 17.29 7.94 -8.48
N LEU A 73 16.40 6.95 -8.27
CA LEU A 73 16.30 6.27 -6.97
C LEU A 73 17.57 5.50 -6.62
N THR A 74 18.33 5.03 -7.61
CA THR A 74 19.55 4.24 -7.41
C THR A 74 20.81 5.09 -7.23
N PHE A 75 20.69 6.42 -7.27
CA PHE A 75 21.83 7.33 -7.04
C PHE A 75 22.28 7.36 -5.58
N ASP A 76 21.34 7.15 -4.65
CA ASP A 76 21.62 6.97 -3.24
C ASP A 76 20.93 5.69 -2.75
N HIS A 77 21.71 4.79 -2.18
CA HIS A 77 21.20 3.49 -1.73
C HIS A 77 20.20 3.65 -0.58
N GLN A 78 20.42 4.60 0.34
CA GLN A 78 19.47 4.84 1.43
C GLN A 78 18.15 5.40 0.92
N PHE A 79 18.20 6.34 -0.03
CA PHE A 79 17.01 6.85 -0.71
C PHE A 79 16.25 5.73 -1.45
N CYS A 80 16.96 4.83 -2.12
CA CYS A 80 16.39 3.66 -2.79
C CYS A 80 15.64 2.74 -1.81
N ILE A 81 16.29 2.38 -0.70
CA ILE A 81 15.70 1.54 0.36
C ILE A 81 14.46 2.22 0.97
N PHE A 82 14.53 3.52 1.23
CA PHE A 82 13.41 4.27 1.81
C PHE A 82 12.14 4.17 0.95
N TRP A 83 12.28 4.33 -0.38
CA TRP A 83 11.15 4.17 -1.29
C TRP A 83 10.65 2.73 -1.39
N GLY A 84 11.55 1.74 -1.37
CA GLY A 84 11.22 0.32 -1.28
C GLY A 84 10.40 -0.01 -0.02
N LEU A 85 10.82 0.51 1.12
CA LEU A 85 10.15 0.34 2.40
C LEU A 85 8.76 0.97 2.41
N LEU A 86 8.61 2.20 1.91
CA LEU A 86 7.31 2.86 1.81
C LEU A 86 6.35 2.05 0.94
N HIS A 87 6.83 1.53 -0.19
CA HIS A 87 6.03 0.68 -1.06
C HIS A 87 5.52 -0.57 -0.33
N ASP A 88 6.40 -1.26 0.38
CA ASP A 88 6.04 -2.47 1.13
C ASP A 88 5.11 -2.16 2.30
N GLU A 89 5.31 -1.02 2.98
CA GLU A 89 4.46 -0.55 4.08
C GLU A 89 3.02 -0.35 3.61
N PHE A 90 2.83 0.42 2.53
CA PHE A 90 1.50 0.68 2.01
C PHE A 90 0.84 -0.56 1.41
N THR A 91 1.63 -1.41 0.75
CA THR A 91 1.15 -2.70 0.23
C THR A 91 0.68 -3.62 1.37
N CYS A 92 1.47 -3.74 2.45
CA CYS A 92 1.07 -4.48 3.64
C CYS A 92 -0.18 -3.87 4.28
N ALA A 93 -0.28 -2.55 4.35
CA ALA A 93 -1.44 -1.86 4.89
C ALA A 93 -2.74 -2.16 4.12
N ILE A 94 -2.67 -2.38 2.80
CA ILE A 94 -3.82 -2.85 2.01
C ILE A 94 -4.30 -4.22 2.50
N TYR A 95 -3.38 -5.19 2.61
CA TYR A 95 -3.70 -6.57 3.03
C TYR A 95 -4.32 -6.60 4.42
N TYR A 96 -3.71 -5.94 5.39
CA TYR A 96 -4.25 -5.91 6.75
C TYR A 96 -5.57 -5.14 6.85
N SER A 97 -5.77 -4.12 6.01
CA SER A 97 -7.07 -3.44 5.93
C SER A 97 -8.15 -4.42 5.47
N TYR A 98 -7.88 -5.25 4.45
CA TYR A 98 -8.83 -6.31 4.05
C TYR A 98 -9.07 -7.35 5.16
N CYS A 99 -8.06 -7.70 5.96
CA CYS A 99 -8.25 -8.53 7.14
C CYS A 99 -9.20 -7.87 8.14
N LEU A 100 -9.07 -6.56 8.40
CA LEU A 100 -10.00 -5.82 9.26
C LEU A 100 -11.43 -5.78 8.70
N HIS A 101 -11.61 -5.66 7.38
CA HIS A 101 -12.92 -5.81 6.73
C HIS A 101 -13.52 -7.19 7.00
N GLY A 102 -12.71 -8.25 6.89
CA GLY A 102 -13.11 -9.62 7.19
C GLY A 102 -13.53 -9.80 8.66
N ILE A 103 -12.70 -9.30 9.59
CA ILE A 103 -12.98 -9.34 11.03
C ILE A 103 -14.27 -8.57 11.34
N TYR A 104 -14.45 -7.37 10.77
CA TYR A 104 -15.67 -6.60 10.97
C TYR A 104 -16.92 -7.35 10.51
N ARG A 105 -16.89 -7.95 9.31
CA ARG A 105 -18.01 -8.75 8.80
C ARG A 105 -18.28 -9.96 9.69
N LEU A 106 -17.24 -10.65 10.14
CA LEU A 106 -17.35 -11.78 11.05
C LEU A 106 -17.99 -11.38 12.39
N CYS A 107 -17.49 -10.32 13.02
CA CYS A 107 -18.02 -9.77 14.27
C CYS A 107 -19.48 -9.34 14.13
N ARG A 108 -19.84 -8.70 13.01
CA ARG A 108 -21.20 -8.25 12.74
C ARG A 108 -22.19 -9.39 12.53
N VAL A 109 -21.78 -10.46 11.83
CA VAL A 109 -22.67 -11.58 11.47
C VAL A 109 -22.74 -12.62 12.60
N VAL A 110 -21.60 -13.11 13.06
CA VAL A 110 -21.53 -14.21 14.03
C VAL A 110 -21.75 -13.70 15.45
N PHE A 111 -21.14 -12.57 15.80
CA PHE A 111 -21.17 -12.01 17.15
C PHE A 111 -22.14 -10.82 17.28
N TYR A 112 -23.23 -10.81 16.50
CA TYR A 112 -24.20 -9.71 16.45
C TYR A 112 -24.78 -9.32 17.83
N LYS A 113 -24.83 -10.27 18.78
CA LYS A 113 -25.29 -10.01 20.16
C LYS A 113 -24.27 -9.24 21.00
N ASN A 114 -22.98 -9.37 20.71
CA ASN A 114 -21.92 -8.70 21.47
C ASN A 114 -21.61 -7.33 20.86
N LYS A 115 -22.35 -6.31 21.31
CA LYS A 115 -22.23 -4.94 20.79
C LYS A 115 -20.83 -4.35 20.90
N VAL A 116 -20.01 -4.79 21.86
CA VAL A 116 -18.64 -4.30 22.08
C VAL A 116 -17.74 -4.55 20.85
N LEU A 117 -17.94 -5.68 20.16
CA LEU A 117 -17.15 -6.07 18.99
C LEU A 117 -17.51 -5.30 17.71
N VAL A 118 -18.56 -4.49 17.75
CA VAL A 118 -19.08 -3.72 16.60
C VAL A 118 -19.05 -2.20 16.91
N VAL A 119 -18.30 -1.78 17.93
CA VAL A 119 -18.19 -0.35 18.29
C VAL A 119 -17.23 0.36 17.35
N TYR A 120 -17.63 1.52 16.85
CA TYR A 120 -16.83 2.37 15.97
C TYR A 120 -15.42 2.67 16.50
N SER A 121 -15.32 3.04 17.78
CA SER A 121 -14.03 3.37 18.43
C SER A 121 -13.06 2.20 18.47
N LEU A 122 -13.54 0.96 18.52
CA LEU A 122 -12.69 -0.23 18.45
C LEU A 122 -12.00 -0.31 17.08
N TYR A 123 -12.72 -0.12 15.98
CA TYR A 123 -12.15 -0.21 14.64
C TYR A 123 -11.19 0.94 14.33
N ILE A 124 -11.42 2.14 14.86
CA ILE A 124 -10.43 3.22 14.79
C ILE A 124 -9.12 2.80 15.47
N LYS A 125 -9.18 2.24 16.68
CA LYS A 125 -7.98 1.74 17.38
C LYS A 125 -7.31 0.60 16.62
N LEU A 126 -8.10 -0.30 16.03
CA LEU A 126 -7.56 -1.40 15.21
C LEU A 126 -6.87 -0.89 13.95
N ILE A 127 -7.39 0.16 13.29
CA ILE A 127 -6.71 0.81 12.16
C ILE A 127 -5.35 1.39 12.62
N PHE A 128 -5.30 2.13 13.72
CA PHE A 128 -4.01 2.63 14.24
C PHE A 128 -3.04 1.49 14.58
N CYS A 129 -3.53 0.43 15.22
CA CYS A 129 -2.73 -0.76 15.53
C CYS A 129 -2.22 -1.44 14.26
N GLN A 130 -3.03 -1.48 13.20
CA GLN A 130 -2.67 -2.03 11.89
C GLN A 130 -1.45 -1.32 11.30
N TRP A 131 -1.45 0.01 11.29
CA TRP A 131 -0.33 0.81 10.77
C TRP A 131 0.94 0.63 11.61
N LEU A 132 0.81 0.54 12.93
CA LEU A 132 1.97 0.23 13.78
C LEU A 132 2.51 -1.18 13.53
N LEU A 133 1.62 -2.15 13.32
CA LEU A 133 1.99 -3.53 13.04
C LEU A 133 2.71 -3.66 11.69
N THR A 134 2.27 -2.94 10.65
CA THR A 134 2.96 -2.95 9.36
C THR A 134 4.38 -2.44 9.47
N ILE A 135 4.60 -1.35 10.21
CA ILE A 135 5.94 -0.83 10.49
C ILE A 135 6.77 -1.87 11.25
N LEU A 136 6.21 -2.47 12.30
CA LEU A 136 6.91 -3.46 13.12
C LEU A 136 7.35 -4.70 12.33
N ILE A 137 6.52 -5.17 11.39
CA ILE A 137 6.80 -6.34 10.56
C ILE A 137 7.88 -6.05 9.50
N LEU A 138 8.02 -4.78 9.08
CA LEU A 138 9.03 -4.37 8.11
C LEU A 138 10.38 -3.98 8.73
N LEU A 139 10.47 -3.87 10.06
CA LEU A 139 11.74 -3.62 10.75
C LEU A 139 12.81 -4.72 10.53
N PRO A 140 12.50 -6.04 10.62
CA PRO A 140 13.52 -7.07 10.43
C PRO A 140 14.19 -7.04 9.05
N PRO A 141 13.46 -6.92 7.91
CA PRO A 141 14.08 -6.74 6.59
C PRO A 141 15.04 -5.54 6.51
N VAL A 142 14.76 -4.45 7.24
CA VAL A 142 15.64 -3.28 7.31
C VAL A 142 16.91 -3.59 8.08
N PHE A 143 16.81 -4.14 9.28
CA PHE A 143 17.97 -4.45 10.12
C PHE A 143 18.86 -5.55 9.53
N LEU A 144 18.28 -6.46 8.75
CA LEU A 144 18.99 -7.53 8.08
C LEU A 144 19.49 -7.16 6.67
N ASN A 145 19.30 -5.90 6.24
CA ASN A 145 19.69 -5.38 4.91
C ASN A 145 19.16 -6.22 3.74
N TRP A 146 17.88 -6.62 3.81
CA TRP A 146 17.25 -7.41 2.75
C TRP A 146 16.82 -6.60 1.52
N TYR A 147 16.76 -5.28 1.65
CA TYR A 147 16.46 -4.41 0.52
C TYR A 147 17.68 -4.31 -0.39
N THR A 148 17.55 -4.80 -1.62
CA THR A 148 18.62 -4.79 -2.60
C THR A 148 18.15 -4.15 -3.89
N LYS A 149 19.09 -3.65 -4.69
CA LYS A 149 18.80 -3.24 -6.05
C LYS A 149 18.48 -4.47 -6.88
N ILE A 150 17.38 -4.44 -7.61
CA ILE A 150 17.03 -5.53 -8.53
C ILE A 150 17.83 -5.33 -9.82
N SER A 151 18.52 -6.35 -10.31
CA SER A 151 19.39 -6.25 -11.50
C SER A 151 18.65 -5.80 -12.76
N THR A 152 17.36 -6.13 -12.86
CA THR A 152 16.48 -5.77 -13.99
C THR A 152 15.77 -4.42 -13.82
N GLU A 153 15.86 -3.76 -12.66
CA GLU A 153 15.02 -2.61 -12.30
C GLU A 153 15.82 -1.49 -11.62
N LYS A 154 15.48 -0.22 -11.90
CA LYS A 154 16.19 0.93 -11.28
C LYS A 154 15.53 1.40 -9.97
N TYR A 155 15.28 0.46 -9.06
CA TYR A 155 14.80 0.70 -7.70
C TYR A 155 15.15 -0.49 -6.78
N CYS A 156 14.84 -0.35 -5.48
CA CYS A 156 15.17 -1.34 -4.46
C CYS A 156 13.90 -1.95 -3.87
N LEU A 157 13.91 -3.26 -3.69
CA LEU A 157 12.86 -4.05 -3.04
C LEU A 157 13.52 -5.26 -2.34
N VAL A 158 12.74 -5.96 -1.52
CA VAL A 158 13.14 -7.27 -1.01
C VAL A 158 12.94 -8.30 -2.13
N PRO A 159 14.00 -9.01 -2.58
CA PRO A 159 13.88 -9.98 -3.66
C PRO A 159 13.10 -11.22 -3.20
N TYR A 160 12.05 -11.60 -3.93
CA TYR A 160 11.22 -12.78 -3.63
C TYR A 160 11.89 -14.12 -3.99
N THR A 161 13.05 -14.08 -4.65
CA THR A 161 13.81 -15.26 -5.09
C THR A 161 15.29 -15.05 -4.83
N ASN A 162 16.07 -16.12 -4.71
CA ASN A 162 17.55 -16.10 -4.69
C ASN A 162 18.14 -15.66 -6.05
N LEU A 163 17.43 -14.83 -6.83
CA LEU A 163 18.04 -14.11 -7.94
C LEU A 163 19.09 -13.22 -7.31
N LEU A 164 20.36 -13.56 -7.56
CA LEU A 164 21.54 -12.90 -7.02
C LEU A 164 21.34 -11.38 -7.07
N ALA A 165 21.16 -10.79 -5.88
CA ALA A 165 21.33 -9.36 -5.69
C ALA A 165 22.78 -9.04 -6.05
N GLU A 166 22.97 -8.20 -7.07
CA GLU A 166 24.29 -7.62 -7.39
C GLU A 166 24.61 -6.45 -6.47
#